data_AF-A0A1E7EZV9-F1
#
_entry.id   AF-A0A1E7EZV9-F1
#
_cell.length_a   1.000
_cell.length_b   1.000
_cell.length_c   1.000
_cell.angle_alpha   90.00
_cell.angle_beta   90.00
_cell.angle_gamma   90.00
#
_symmetry.space_group_name_H-M   'P 1'
#
loop_
_entity.id
_entity.type
_entity.pdbx_description
1 polymer ?
#
loop_
_entity_poly.entity_id
_entity_poly.type
_entity_poly.pdbx_seq_one_letter_code
_entity_poly.pdbx_strand_id
1 'polypeptide(L)'
;MYDLLEGVERNGYTDIVSWLGDGKSFKIYNQTAFEETVMPIYFSGMSSYKSFRRQLNLYGIYQHRHRPSQDANAYSHEYLIRGHRNLCDLIGRKKTNPLAKILAKS
;
A
#
# COMPACT_ATOMS: atom_id res chain seq x y z
N MET A 1 1.57 0.07 -7.47
CA MET A 1 2.22 0.19 -6.14
C MET A 1 3.71 0.43 -6.29
N TYR A 2 4.47 -0.48 -6.91
CA TYR A 2 5.91 -0.26 -7.14
C TYR A 2 6.21 1.07 -7.84
N ASP A 3 5.53 1.34 -8.97
CA ASP A 3 5.74 2.58 -9.73
C ASP A 3 5.38 3.85 -8.94
N LEU A 4 4.42 3.75 -8.01
CA LEU A 4 4.12 4.84 -7.09
C LEU A 4 5.31 5.09 -6.16
N LEU A 5 5.84 4.04 -5.53
CA LEU A 5 6.92 4.16 -4.54
C LEU A 5 8.23 4.65 -5.17
N GLU A 6 8.51 4.26 -6.42
CA GLU A 6 9.64 4.81 -7.18
C GLU A 6 9.40 6.26 -7.63
N GLY A 7 8.17 6.58 -8.02
CA GLY A 7 7.82 7.92 -8.50
C GLY A 7 7.81 8.98 -7.39
N VAL A 8 7.29 8.65 -6.21
CA VAL A 8 7.26 9.56 -5.05
C VAL A 8 8.65 9.90 -4.52
N GLU A 9 9.61 8.97 -4.59
CA GLU A 9 11.02 9.27 -4.24
C GLU A 9 11.63 10.29 -5.21
N ARG A 10 11.39 10.14 -6.51
CA ARG A 10 11.91 11.07 -7.54
C ARG A 10 11.28 12.45 -7.47
N ASN A 11 10.02 12.52 -7.05
CA ASN A 11 9.25 13.76 -6.98
C ASN A 11 9.31 14.45 -5.61
N GLY A 12 10.08 13.92 -4.65
CA GLY A 12 10.27 14.53 -3.34
C GLY A 12 9.08 14.39 -2.37
N TYR A 13 8.23 13.37 -2.54
CA TYR A 13 7.06 13.11 -1.68
C TYR A 13 7.33 12.04 -0.60
N THR A 14 8.60 11.84 -0.23
CA THR A 14 9.02 10.79 0.72
C THR A 14 8.49 11.01 2.14
N ASP A 15 8.16 12.25 2.48
CA ASP A 15 7.51 12.65 3.73
C ASP A 15 6.01 12.29 3.76
N ILE A 16 5.40 12.03 2.60
CA ILE A 16 4.00 11.57 2.48
C ILE A 16 3.95 10.05 2.48
N VAL A 17 4.76 9.42 1.62
CA VAL A 17 4.84 7.97 1.45
C VAL A 17 6.21 7.58 0.90
N SER A 18 6.82 6.54 1.45
CA SER A 18 8.10 6.03 0.96
C SER A 18 8.29 4.55 1.25
N TRP A 19 9.27 3.95 0.57
CA TRP A 19 9.90 2.72 1.04
C TRP A 19 10.47 2.92 2.46
N LEU A 20 10.49 1.86 3.26
CA LEU A 20 11.33 1.79 4.45
C LEU A 20 12.75 1.31 4.07
N GLY A 21 13.70 1.48 5.00
CA GLY A 21 15.11 1.16 4.75
C GLY A 21 15.38 -0.31 4.42
N ASP A 22 14.46 -1.22 4.75
CA ASP A 22 14.55 -2.64 4.41
C ASP A 22 14.23 -2.95 2.94
N GLY A 23 13.62 -2.01 2.20
CA GLY A 23 13.17 -2.19 0.82
C GLY A 23 12.06 -3.23 0.63
N LYS A 24 11.47 -3.76 1.70
CA LYS A 24 10.43 -4.81 1.69
C LYS A 24 9.08 -4.30 2.18
N SER A 25 9.05 -3.07 2.65
CA SER A 25 7.87 -2.42 3.17
C SER A 25 7.85 -0.94 2.80
N PHE A 26 6.66 -0.35 2.86
CA PHE A 26 6.46 1.07 2.66
C PHE A 26 5.55 1.63 3.76
N LYS A 27 5.61 2.93 3.98
CA LYS A 27 4.78 3.60 4.99
C LYS A 27 4.16 4.86 4.41
N ILE A 28 2.92 5.09 4.80
CA ILE A 28 2.20 6.34 4.54
C ILE A 28 2.27 7.13 5.85
N TYR A 29 2.96 8.26 5.83
CA TYR A 29 3.21 9.09 7.00
C TYR A 29 2.12 10.15 7.18
N ASN A 30 1.61 10.71 6.08
CA ASN A 30 0.54 11.70 6.08
C ASN A 30 -0.61 11.23 5.17
N GLN A 31 -1.68 10.71 5.79
CA GLN A 31 -2.82 10.17 5.05
C GLN A 31 -3.55 11.24 4.23
N THR A 32 -3.75 12.43 4.79
CA THR A 32 -4.44 13.53 4.11
C THR A 32 -3.66 13.98 2.87
N ALA A 33 -2.36 14.23 3.02
CA ALA A 33 -1.51 14.60 1.90
C ALA A 33 -1.42 13.48 0.84
N PHE A 34 -1.46 12.21 1.26
CA PHE A 34 -1.51 11.08 0.34
C PHE A 34 -2.80 11.07 -0.50
N GLU A 35 -3.96 11.29 0.12
CA GLU A 35 -5.26 11.37 -0.56
C GLU A 35 -5.33 12.55 -1.54
N GLU A 36 -4.80 13.71 -1.16
CA GLU A 36 -4.91 14.95 -1.94
C GLU A 36 -3.85 15.07 -3.05
N THR A 37 -2.63 14.57 -2.80
CA THR A 37 -1.49 14.79 -3.70
C THR A 37 -1.11 13.54 -4.49
N VAL A 38 -1.02 12.38 -3.82
CA VAL A 38 -0.47 11.17 -4.44
C VAL A 38 -1.58 10.37 -5.15
N MET A 39 -2.73 10.18 -4.51
CA MET A 39 -3.80 9.37 -5.08
C MET A 39 -4.30 9.83 -6.46
N PRO A 40 -4.51 11.14 -6.71
CA PRO A 40 -4.98 11.61 -8.02
C PRO A 40 -4.01 11.30 -9.17
N ILE A 41 -2.71 11.20 -8.88
CA ILE A 41 -1.66 10.94 -9.86
C ILE A 41 -1.63 9.45 -10.25
N TYR A 42 -1.76 8.55 -9.27
CA TYR A 42 -1.50 7.12 -9.48
C TYR A 42 -2.77 6.24 -9.52
N PHE A 43 -3.91 6.74 -9.05
CA PHE A 43 -5.14 5.95 -8.92
C PHE A 43 -6.36 6.67 -9.48
N SER A 44 -6.44 6.74 -10.81
CA SER A 44 -7.58 7.32 -11.52
C SER A 44 -8.91 6.71 -11.07
N GLY A 45 -9.86 7.57 -10.69
CA GLY A 45 -11.20 7.16 -10.22
C GLY A 45 -11.28 6.72 -8.76
N MET A 46 -10.18 6.76 -8.00
CA MET A 46 -10.18 6.48 -6.56
C MET A 46 -9.83 7.75 -5.78
N SER A 47 -10.80 8.26 -5.01
CA SER A 47 -10.67 9.53 -4.28
C SER A 47 -10.60 9.37 -2.76
N SER A 48 -10.52 8.15 -2.23
CA SER A 48 -10.45 7.91 -0.78
C SER A 48 -9.47 6.83 -0.39
N TYR A 49 -8.73 7.11 0.67
CA TYR A 49 -7.82 6.22 1.38
C TYR A 49 -8.50 4.94 1.81
N LYS A 50 -9.77 5.02 2.25
CA LYS A 50 -10.56 3.84 2.59
C LYS A 50 -10.68 2.88 1.40
N SER A 51 -10.84 3.39 0.20
CA SER A 51 -10.91 2.59 -1.03
C SER A 51 -9.53 2.06 -1.40
N PHE A 52 -8.49 2.89 -1.29
CA PHE A 52 -7.11 2.49 -1.51
C PHE A 52 -6.70 1.34 -0.60
N ARG A 53 -6.98 1.47 0.70
CA ARG A 53 -6.68 0.45 1.70
C ARG A 53 -7.44 -0.84 1.44
N ARG A 54 -8.67 -0.76 0.92
CA ARG A 54 -9.42 -1.94 0.49
C ARG A 54 -8.79 -2.61 -0.74
N GLN A 55 -8.27 -1.84 -1.69
CA GLN A 55 -7.48 -2.40 -2.80
C GLN A 55 -6.24 -3.12 -2.26
N LEU A 56 -5.45 -2.50 -1.38
CA LEU A 56 -4.29 -3.16 -0.77
C LEU A 56 -4.65 -4.53 -0.15
N ASN A 57 -5.72 -4.58 0.65
CA ASN A 57 -6.19 -5.84 1.25
C ASN A 57 -6.58 -6.89 0.21
N LEU A 58 -7.18 -6.49 -0.92
CA LEU A 58 -7.52 -7.39 -2.02
C LEU A 58 -6.28 -7.96 -2.70
N TYR A 59 -5.16 -7.26 -2.69
CA TYR A 59 -3.88 -7.73 -3.22
C TYR A 59 -2.96 -8.33 -2.15
N GLY A 60 -3.47 -8.56 -0.93
CA GLY A 60 -2.67 -9.14 0.15
C GLY A 60 -1.61 -8.22 0.75
N ILE A 61 -1.63 -6.93 0.42
CA ILE A 61 -0.72 -5.93 1.00
C ILE A 61 -1.35 -5.46 2.31
N TYR A 62 -0.74 -5.81 3.44
CA TYR A 62 -1.34 -5.60 4.76
C TYR A 62 -0.57 -4.61 5.60
N GLN A 63 -1.30 -3.84 6.40
CA GLN A 63 -0.74 -2.92 7.38
C GLN A 63 -0.34 -3.66 8.65
N HIS A 64 0.89 -3.45 9.11
CA HIS A 64 1.41 -3.96 10.37
C HIS A 64 0.85 -3.17 11.56
N ARG A 65 -0.04 -3.79 12.36
CA ARG A 65 -0.69 -3.13 13.51
C ARG A 65 0.03 -3.30 14.86
N HIS A 66 0.96 -4.25 14.95
CA HIS A 66 1.60 -4.65 16.22
C HIS A 66 3.13 -4.74 16.12
N ARG A 67 3.75 -3.99 15.19
CA ARG A 67 5.20 -3.94 15.04
C ARG A 67 5.81 -2.82 15.90
N PRO A 68 7.11 -2.91 16.26
CA PRO A 68 7.85 -1.84 16.93
C PRO A 68 7.78 -0.50 16.17
N SER A 69 8.08 0.61 16.85
CA SER A 69 7.79 1.99 16.40
C SER A 69 8.25 2.33 14.98
N GLN A 70 9.38 1.79 14.51
CA GLN A 70 9.91 2.06 13.17
C GLN A 70 9.08 1.38 12.06
N ASP A 71 8.61 0.15 12.30
CA ASP A 71 7.80 -0.65 11.36
C ASP A 71 6.29 -0.51 11.60
N ALA A 72 5.90 0.19 12.67
CA ALA A 72 4.51 0.39 13.03
C ALA A 72 3.76 1.07 11.88
N ASN A 73 2.58 0.54 11.55
CA ASN A 73 1.71 1.01 10.48
C ASN A 73 2.29 0.91 9.05
N ALA A 74 3.44 0.24 8.86
CA ALA A 74 3.99 -0.06 7.54
C ALA A 74 3.15 -1.10 6.81
N TYR A 75 3.25 -1.12 5.49
CA TYR A 75 2.62 -2.07 4.59
C TYR A 75 3.68 -2.94 3.94
N SER A 76 3.41 -4.23 3.81
CA SER A 76 4.32 -5.15 3.13
C SER A 76 3.58 -6.19 2.31
N HIS A 77 4.33 -6.80 1.37
CA HIS A 77 3.92 -7.97 0.61
C HIS A 77 5.19 -8.71 0.15
N GLU A 78 5.15 -10.05 0.12
CA GLU A 78 6.31 -10.89 -0.21
C GLU A 78 6.97 -10.51 -1.54
N TYR A 79 6.16 -10.18 -2.56
CA TYR A 79 6.62 -9.82 -3.90
C TYR A 79 6.69 -8.31 -4.18
N LEU A 80 6.53 -7.45 -3.17
CA LEU A 80 6.70 -6.01 -3.31
C LEU A 80 8.07 -5.60 -2.71
N ILE A 81 9.13 -5.76 -3.51
CA ILE A 81 10.52 -5.53 -3.06
C ILE A 81 11.19 -4.48 -3.94
N ARG A 82 11.80 -3.46 -3.33
CA ARG A 82 12.55 -2.40 -3.99
C ARG A 82 13.68 -2.98 -4.86
N GLY A 83 13.81 -2.50 -6.09
CA GLY A 83 14.76 -3.00 -7.08
C GLY A 83 14.29 -4.24 -7.86
N HIS A 84 13.18 -4.87 -7.46
CA HIS A 84 12.67 -6.10 -8.08
C HIS A 84 11.24 -5.92 -8.61
N ARG A 85 11.07 -4.96 -9.53
CA ARG A 85 9.76 -4.64 -10.14
C ARG A 85 9.06 -5.87 -10.73
N ASN A 86 9.82 -6.79 -11.33
CA ASN A 86 9.31 -8.01 -11.97
C ASN A 86 8.60 -8.96 -11.00
N LEU A 87 8.91 -8.93 -9.70
CA LEU A 87 8.19 -9.75 -8.72
C LEU A 87 6.74 -9.28 -8.55
N CYS A 88 6.43 -8.02 -8.86
CA CYS A 88 5.06 -7.50 -8.74
C CYS A 88 4.06 -8.25 -9.64
N ASP A 89 4.51 -8.92 -10.70
CA ASP A 89 3.67 -9.72 -11.59
C ASP A 89 3.06 -10.94 -10.86
N LEU A 90 3.66 -11.35 -9.74
CA LEU A 90 3.15 -12.43 -8.87
C LEU A 90 2.09 -11.93 -7.88
N ILE A 91 1.83 -10.62 -7.80
CA ILE A 91 0.83 -10.04 -6.89
C ILE A 91 -0.56 -10.19 -7.50
N GLY A 92 -1.20 -11.33 -7.21
CA GLY A 92 -2.56 -11.64 -7.64
C GLY A 92 -3.63 -11.07 -6.71
N ARG A 93 -4.75 -10.62 -7.30
CA ARG A 93 -5.94 -10.23 -6.53
C ARG A 93 -6.56 -11.47 -5.87
N LYS A 94 -6.76 -11.42 -4.55
CA LYS A 94 -7.44 -12.45 -3.78
C LYS A 94 -8.91 -12.54 -4.20
N LYS A 95 -9.38 -13.77 -4.43
CA LYS A 95 -10.80 -14.06 -4.66
C LYS A 95 -11.56 -13.77 -3.36
N THR A 96 -12.44 -12.78 -3.36
CA THR A 96 -13.28 -12.52 -2.19
C THR A 96 -14.45 -13.50 -2.19
N ASN A 97 -14.50 -14.42 -1.22
CA ASN A 97 -15.70 -15.20 -0.98
C ASN A 97 -16.77 -14.27 -0.33
N PRO A 98 -17.93 -14.04 -0.96
CA PRO A 98 -18.98 -13.17 -0.42
C PRO A 98 -19.44 -13.60 0.98
N LEU A 99 -19.44 -14.89 1.27
CA LEU A 99 -19.91 -15.45 2.55
C LEU A 99 -18.98 -15.08 3.72
N ALA A 100 -17.67 -15.09 3.50
CA ALA A 100 -16.69 -14.70 4.52
C ALA A 100 -16.82 -13.22 4.94
N LYS A 101 -17.33 -12.34 4.06
CA LYS A 101 -17.58 -10.93 4.38
C LYS A 101 -18.81 -10.71 5.25
N ILE A 102 -19.79 -11.60 5.20
CA ILE A 102 -21.02 -11.51 6.01
C ILE A 102 -20.69 -11.92 7.44
N LEU A 103 -19.98 -13.05 7.61
CA LEU A 103 -19.60 -13.57 8.92
C LEU A 103 -18.62 -12.68 9.70
N ALA A 104 -17.75 -11.93 9.01
CA ALA A 104 -16.81 -11.00 9.65
C ALA A 104 -17.43 -9.65 10.08
N LYS A 105 -18.74 -9.44 9.86
CA LYS A 105 -19.47 -8.22 10.22
C LYS A 105 -20.52 -8.43 11.32
N SER A 106 -20.65 -9.65 11.82
CA SER A 106 -21.52 -10.09 12.92
C SER A 106 -20.67 -10.40 14.14
#